data_AF-A0AAU5T546-F1
#
_entry.id   AF-A0AAU5T546-F1
#
_cell.length_a   1.000
_cell.length_b   1.000
_cell.length_c   1.000
_cell.angle_alpha   90.00
_cell.angle_beta   90.00
_cell.angle_gamma   90.00
#
_symmetry.space_group_name_H-M   'P 1'
#
loop_
_entity.id
_entity.type
_entity.pdbx_description
1 polymer ?
#
loop_
_entity_poly.entity_id
_entity_poly.type
_entity_poly.pdbx_seq_one_letter_code
_entity_poly.pdbx_strand_id
1 'polypeptide(L)'
;MTFNRKRAAWTGALIAAAVSAGVLVAPVAQAADGKTGNTTTAKVPAKKPQGVPAKAAAGNRQRATALTATAGTVSLRPGDVLASNEYIETENGYLFMQPDGNLVLDHKAGAELWASGTYGNTGAYAVFQTDGNFVLYKKDGGPGKGGALWNSGTWGNAGGHLDFQDDANLVVYRADGSASWATKTWKVGNNTLSGGQNLERGTWMSAANSILAQDNRGYFAVFYRDKDYGRGFWNYSPGAYTRMQKDGNLVTYKKDGGEGKGGAIWDTKTWGQNGAYLSFGANDSTLVLHKATGEVLIDFMTGDNQQ
;
A
#
# COMPACT_ATOMS: atom_id res chain seq x y z
N MET A 1 -22.55 -51.35 -46.88
CA MET A 1 -21.77 -50.10 -47.04
C MET A 1 -21.11 -49.78 -45.71
N THR A 2 -19.80 -49.97 -45.69
CA THR A 2 -18.92 -49.90 -44.52
C THR A 2 -18.09 -48.64 -44.68
N PHE A 3 -17.96 -47.81 -43.64
CA PHE A 3 -16.77 -46.97 -43.52
C PHE A 3 -16.23 -47.02 -42.10
N ASN A 4 -14.95 -47.31 -42.06
CA ASN A 4 -14.09 -47.73 -40.97
C ASN A 4 -12.94 -46.72 -41.00
N ARG A 5 -12.54 -46.12 -39.88
CA ARG A 5 -11.19 -45.52 -39.78
C ARG A 5 -10.55 -45.80 -38.43
N LYS A 6 -9.54 -46.64 -38.53
CA LYS A 6 -8.60 -47.12 -37.53
C LYS A 6 -7.61 -46.04 -37.11
N ARG A 7 -7.08 -46.19 -35.90
CA ARG A 7 -5.78 -45.66 -35.46
C ARG A 7 -4.65 -46.33 -36.24
N ALA A 8 -3.63 -45.56 -36.61
CA ALA A 8 -2.31 -46.03 -36.99
C ALA A 8 -1.29 -44.91 -36.75
N ALA A 9 -0.09 -45.30 -36.39
CA ALA A 9 1.03 -44.44 -36.02
C ALA A 9 2.25 -44.77 -36.90
N TRP A 10 3.28 -43.90 -36.79
CA TRP A 10 4.70 -44.03 -37.19
C TRP A 10 5.11 -43.66 -38.62
N THR A 11 6.10 -42.74 -38.73
CA THR A 11 7.46 -42.87 -39.31
C THR A 11 8.12 -41.47 -39.33
N GLY A 12 9.42 -41.24 -39.09
CA GLY A 12 10.52 -42.16 -38.90
C GLY A 12 11.88 -41.48 -38.64
N ALA A 13 12.86 -42.39 -38.42
CA ALA A 13 14.30 -42.39 -38.68
C ALA A 13 15.22 -41.21 -38.25
N LEU A 14 16.11 -41.56 -37.33
CA LEU A 14 17.42 -40.95 -37.06
C LEU A 14 18.49 -41.44 -38.06
N ILE A 15 19.38 -40.54 -38.48
CA ILE A 15 20.77 -40.82 -38.89
C ILE A 15 21.67 -39.76 -38.24
N ALA A 16 22.79 -40.20 -37.66
CA ALA A 16 23.76 -39.40 -36.90
C ALA A 16 25.04 -39.13 -37.70
N ALA A 17 25.70 -37.98 -37.45
CA ALA A 17 27.15 -37.80 -37.49
C ALA A 17 27.57 -36.49 -36.76
N ALA A 18 28.65 -36.57 -35.98
CA ALA A 18 29.25 -35.55 -35.09
C ALA A 18 29.90 -34.36 -35.85
N VAL A 19 30.28 -33.19 -35.30
CA VAL A 19 31.29 -32.91 -34.24
C VAL A 19 31.19 -31.43 -33.77
N SER A 20 31.33 -31.21 -32.45
CA SER A 20 31.80 -30.02 -31.67
C SER A 20 31.19 -28.61 -31.84
N ALA A 21 30.63 -28.06 -30.74
CA ALA A 21 31.12 -26.86 -30.01
C ALA A 21 30.07 -26.32 -29.00
N GLY A 22 30.50 -26.08 -27.75
CA GLY A 22 29.96 -25.05 -26.84
C GLY A 22 28.56 -25.25 -26.25
N VAL A 23 28.45 -25.90 -25.09
CA VAL A 23 27.27 -25.76 -24.23
C VAL A 23 27.34 -24.41 -23.50
N LEU A 24 26.45 -23.49 -23.84
CA LEU A 24 26.17 -22.28 -23.07
C LEU A 24 25.14 -22.62 -21.99
N VAL A 25 25.62 -22.99 -20.80
CA VAL A 25 24.79 -22.96 -19.58
C VAL A 25 24.73 -21.50 -19.13
N ALA A 26 23.55 -20.89 -19.18
CA ALA A 26 23.32 -19.60 -18.53
C ALA A 26 23.35 -19.80 -17.01
N PRO A 27 24.10 -18.99 -16.23
CA PRO A 27 24.25 -19.22 -14.81
C PRO A 27 22.98 -18.79 -14.05
N VAL A 28 22.59 -19.64 -13.11
CA VAL A 28 21.75 -19.29 -11.96
C VAL A 28 22.47 -18.19 -11.18
N ALA A 29 21.81 -17.06 -10.95
CA ALA A 29 22.35 -16.00 -10.10
C ALA A 29 22.31 -16.45 -8.63
N GLN A 30 23.38 -17.10 -8.20
CA GLN A 30 23.70 -17.38 -6.80
C GLN A 30 24.03 -16.04 -6.12
N ALA A 31 23.36 -15.71 -5.03
CA ALA A 31 23.82 -14.65 -4.14
C ALA A 31 25.19 -15.06 -3.59
N ALA A 32 26.22 -14.26 -3.89
CA ALA A 32 27.59 -14.52 -3.49
C ALA A 32 27.75 -14.27 -1.98
N ASP A 33 28.02 -15.34 -1.23
CA ASP A 33 28.70 -15.29 0.05
C ASP A 33 30.20 -15.09 -0.19
N GLY A 34 30.81 -14.19 0.59
CA GLY A 34 32.27 -14.11 0.73
C GLY A 34 32.93 -12.84 0.17
N LYS A 35 32.81 -11.72 0.90
CA LYS A 35 33.92 -10.76 1.09
C LYS A 35 33.92 -10.21 2.51
N THR A 36 34.88 -10.68 3.30
CA THR A 36 35.36 -10.03 4.52
C THR A 36 36.11 -8.75 4.16
N GLY A 37 35.78 -7.64 4.83
CA GLY A 37 36.60 -6.42 4.91
C GLY A 37 36.20 -5.29 3.95
N ASN A 38 35.48 -4.29 4.47
CA ASN A 38 36.02 -2.98 4.86
C ASN A 38 34.86 -2.05 5.22
N THR A 39 34.90 -1.46 6.42
CA THR A 39 33.99 -0.42 6.88
C THR A 39 34.24 0.87 6.10
N THR A 40 33.68 0.97 4.90
CA THR A 40 33.45 2.24 4.24
C THR A 40 32.01 2.65 4.52
N THR A 41 31.83 3.85 5.08
CA THR A 41 30.55 4.55 5.09
C THR A 41 30.02 4.56 3.66
N ALA A 42 29.03 3.72 3.38
CA ALA A 42 28.43 3.61 2.07
C ALA A 42 27.74 4.94 1.76
N LYS A 43 28.36 5.78 0.93
CA LYS A 43 27.67 6.87 0.24
C LYS A 43 26.81 6.23 -0.84
N VAL A 44 25.59 5.86 -0.46
CA VAL A 44 24.55 5.45 -1.41
C VAL A 44 24.22 6.67 -2.27
N PRO A 45 24.08 6.54 -3.60
CA PRO A 45 23.42 7.57 -4.37
C PRO A 45 21.95 7.54 -3.98
N ALA A 46 21.59 8.26 -2.92
CA ALA A 46 20.20 8.61 -2.68
C ALA A 46 19.72 9.31 -3.96
N LYS A 47 18.77 8.72 -4.69
CA LYS A 47 18.04 9.49 -5.71
C LYS A 47 17.55 10.74 -4.99
N LYS A 48 17.77 11.94 -5.58
CA LYS A 48 17.33 13.22 -4.99
C LYS A 48 15.87 13.04 -4.54
N PRO A 49 15.54 13.31 -3.26
CA PRO A 49 14.16 13.24 -2.80
C PRO A 49 13.27 14.06 -3.75
N GLN A 50 12.25 13.43 -4.29
CA GLN A 50 11.32 14.09 -5.20
C GLN A 50 10.12 14.57 -4.40
N GLY A 51 9.56 15.71 -4.80
CA GLY A 51 8.26 16.15 -4.29
C GLY A 51 7.21 15.11 -4.66
N VAL A 52 6.52 14.56 -3.66
CA VAL A 52 5.34 13.72 -3.92
C VAL A 52 4.11 14.61 -4.01
N PRO A 53 3.19 14.37 -4.95
CA PRO A 53 1.95 15.12 -5.01
C PRO A 53 1.19 14.87 -3.70
N ALA A 54 0.99 15.93 -2.91
CA ALA A 54 0.16 15.84 -1.71
C ALA A 54 -1.19 16.51 -1.90
N LYS A 55 -2.07 16.14 -0.97
CA LYS A 55 -3.45 16.60 -0.72
C LYS A 55 -4.28 16.85 -1.99
N ALA A 56 -5.15 15.89 -2.33
CA ALA A 56 -6.30 16.22 -3.16
C ALA A 56 -7.09 17.33 -2.46
N ALA A 57 -7.12 18.53 -3.05
CA ALA A 57 -7.71 19.71 -2.44
C ALA A 57 -9.16 19.41 -2.01
N ALA A 58 -9.46 19.61 -0.72
CA ALA A 58 -10.80 19.44 -0.16
C ALA A 58 -11.81 20.50 -0.66
N GLY A 59 -11.39 21.39 -1.58
CA GLY A 59 -12.02 22.67 -1.88
C GLY A 59 -13.48 22.64 -2.32
N ASN A 60 -14.03 21.48 -2.74
CA ASN A 60 -15.43 21.34 -3.18
C ASN A 60 -16.13 20.06 -2.67
N ARG A 61 -15.61 19.38 -1.64
CA ARG A 61 -16.21 18.14 -1.12
C ARG A 61 -17.40 18.49 -0.21
N GLN A 62 -18.53 17.80 -0.36
CA GLN A 62 -19.67 17.95 0.54
C GLN A 62 -19.55 16.95 1.69
N ARG A 63 -19.92 17.35 2.91
CA ARG A 63 -19.94 16.41 4.05
C ARG A 63 -21.26 15.64 4.01
N ALA A 64 -21.22 14.33 4.26
CA ALA A 64 -22.43 13.53 4.33
C ALA A 64 -23.41 14.09 5.39
N THR A 65 -24.63 14.42 4.95
CA THR A 65 -25.67 15.08 5.76
C THR A 65 -26.44 14.08 6.63
N ALA A 66 -25.75 13.42 7.55
CA ALA A 66 -26.36 12.62 8.63
C ALA A 66 -25.32 12.12 9.64
N LEU A 67 -24.03 12.14 9.28
CA LEU A 67 -22.95 11.50 10.03
C LEU A 67 -22.12 12.55 10.78
N THR A 68 -22.69 13.18 11.80
CA THR A 68 -21.93 14.05 12.72
C THR A 68 -21.30 13.21 13.83
N ALA A 69 -19.99 12.97 13.73
CA ALA A 69 -19.18 12.60 14.88
C ALA A 69 -18.38 13.83 15.31
N THR A 70 -18.62 14.27 16.55
CA THR A 70 -17.61 14.96 17.36
C THR A 70 -16.44 13.99 17.54
N ALA A 71 -15.19 14.47 17.49
CA ALA A 71 -13.94 13.67 17.50
C ALA A 71 -14.09 12.18 17.92
N GLY A 72 -13.91 11.27 16.96
CA GLY A 72 -14.08 9.84 17.18
C GLY A 72 -14.41 9.07 15.90
N THR A 73 -14.40 7.74 16.01
CA THR A 73 -14.85 6.80 14.97
C THR A 73 -16.24 7.17 14.42
N VAL A 74 -16.40 7.12 13.08
CA VAL A 74 -17.68 7.32 12.39
C VAL A 74 -18.24 5.95 11.98
N SER A 75 -19.41 5.59 12.51
CA SER A 75 -20.10 4.35 12.16
C SER A 75 -21.21 4.57 11.12
N LEU A 76 -21.14 3.85 10.01
CA LEU A 76 -22.21 3.72 9.02
C LEU A 76 -23.06 2.49 9.38
N ARG A 77 -24.35 2.74 9.56
CA ARG A 77 -25.37 1.73 9.84
C ARG A 77 -25.94 1.17 8.54
N PRO A 78 -26.56 -0.03 8.59
CA PRO A 78 -27.20 -0.56 7.41
C PRO A 78 -28.26 0.39 6.85
N GLY A 79 -28.18 0.68 5.56
CA GLY A 79 -28.98 1.67 4.86
C GLY A 79 -28.27 3.01 4.63
N ASP A 80 -27.19 3.31 5.36
CA ASP A 80 -26.44 4.54 5.18
C ASP A 80 -25.77 4.57 3.80
N VAL A 81 -25.82 5.76 3.20
CA VAL A 81 -25.31 6.05 1.86
C VAL A 81 -24.25 7.13 1.96
N LEU A 82 -23.13 6.92 1.27
CA LEU A 82 -22.16 7.97 0.96
C LEU A 82 -22.30 8.32 -0.52
N ALA A 83 -22.95 9.43 -0.82
CA ALA A 83 -23.25 9.82 -2.18
C ALA A 83 -22.02 10.37 -2.92
N SER A 84 -22.12 10.47 -4.25
CA SER A 84 -21.09 11.13 -5.06
C SER A 84 -20.81 12.54 -4.56
N ASN A 85 -19.53 12.90 -4.47
CA ASN A 85 -19.03 14.14 -3.91
C ASN A 85 -19.22 14.30 -2.38
N GLU A 86 -19.61 13.24 -1.68
CA GLU A 86 -19.69 13.25 -0.22
C GLU A 86 -18.49 12.58 0.45
N TYR A 87 -18.11 13.08 1.63
CA TYR A 87 -17.13 12.45 2.49
C TYR A 87 -17.61 12.34 3.95
N ILE A 88 -16.96 11.41 4.66
CA ILE A 88 -16.88 11.35 6.12
C ILE A 88 -15.42 11.53 6.54
N GLU A 89 -15.21 11.97 7.78
CA GLU A 89 -13.86 12.22 8.31
C GLU A 89 -13.74 11.78 9.77
N THR A 90 -12.52 11.42 10.16
CA THR A 90 -12.12 11.09 11.54
C THR A 90 -10.95 11.99 11.96
N GLU A 91 -10.29 11.71 13.08
CA GLU A 91 -9.09 12.45 13.49
C GLU A 91 -8.03 12.50 12.38
N ASN A 92 -7.71 11.36 11.76
CA ASN A 92 -6.58 11.25 10.84
C ASN A 92 -6.95 11.08 9.37
N GLY A 93 -8.21 10.82 9.01
CA GLY A 93 -8.56 10.48 7.64
C GLY A 93 -9.82 11.12 7.07
N TYR A 94 -9.92 11.06 5.74
CA TYR A 94 -11.11 11.29 4.94
C TYR A 94 -11.46 10.00 4.19
N LEU A 95 -12.72 9.60 4.21
CA LEU A 95 -13.26 8.64 3.24
C LEU A 95 -14.17 9.42 2.29
N PHE A 96 -13.77 9.55 1.04
CA PHE A 96 -14.40 10.43 0.06
C PHE A 96 -14.87 9.65 -1.16
N MET A 97 -16.17 9.70 -1.43
CA MET A 97 -16.75 9.18 -2.67
C MET A 97 -16.58 10.24 -3.76
N GLN A 98 -15.50 10.13 -4.53
CA GLN A 98 -15.12 11.15 -5.50
C GLN A 98 -16.14 11.26 -6.64
N PRO A 99 -16.33 12.46 -7.24
CA PRO A 99 -17.27 12.66 -8.34
C PRO A 99 -17.01 11.79 -9.57
N ASP A 100 -15.77 11.37 -9.78
CA ASP A 100 -15.35 10.47 -10.87
C ASP A 100 -15.74 9.00 -10.62
N GLY A 101 -16.32 8.70 -9.46
CA GLY A 101 -16.78 7.38 -9.06
C GLY A 101 -15.77 6.55 -8.30
N ASN A 102 -14.64 7.10 -7.88
CA ASN A 102 -13.67 6.40 -7.04
C ASN A 102 -13.92 6.68 -5.55
N LEU A 103 -14.13 5.64 -4.73
CA LEU A 103 -14.04 5.80 -3.28
C LEU A 103 -12.58 5.78 -2.85
N VAL A 104 -12.14 6.83 -2.16
CA VAL A 104 -10.75 7.04 -1.74
C VAL A 104 -10.69 7.30 -0.24
N LEU A 105 -9.75 6.62 0.42
CA LEU A 105 -9.37 6.87 1.81
C LEU A 105 -8.03 7.62 1.81
N ASP A 106 -8.05 8.87 2.24
CA ASP A 106 -6.87 9.74 2.38
C ASP A 106 -6.56 9.97 3.86
N HIS A 107 -5.28 9.99 4.22
CA HIS A 107 -4.84 10.62 5.47
C HIS A 107 -4.91 12.15 5.33
N LYS A 108 -5.22 12.88 6.40
CA LYS A 108 -5.34 14.36 6.40
C LYS A 108 -4.05 15.10 6.00
N ALA A 109 -2.90 14.45 6.19
CA ALA A 109 -1.58 14.92 5.73
C ALA A 109 -1.35 14.73 4.21
N GLY A 110 -2.29 14.12 3.48
CA GLY A 110 -2.26 14.03 2.02
C GLY A 110 -1.73 12.71 1.43
N ALA A 111 -1.53 11.67 2.26
CA ALA A 111 -1.23 10.33 1.78
C ALA A 111 -2.52 9.61 1.38
N GLU A 112 -2.63 9.15 0.14
CA GLU A 112 -3.71 8.24 -0.28
C GLU A 112 -3.43 6.87 0.36
N LEU A 113 -4.28 6.40 1.28
CA LEU A 113 -4.04 5.14 2.00
C LEU A 113 -4.70 3.95 1.31
N TRP A 114 -5.88 4.16 0.70
CA TRP A 114 -6.60 3.13 -0.05
C TRP A 114 -7.49 3.75 -1.12
N ALA A 115 -7.72 3.02 -2.22
CA ALA A 115 -8.72 3.39 -3.23
C ALA A 115 -9.41 2.14 -3.76
N SER A 116 -10.71 2.28 -4.06
CA SER A 116 -11.55 1.23 -4.65
C SER A 116 -11.17 0.90 -6.10
N GLY A 117 -10.59 1.85 -6.84
CA GLY A 117 -10.20 1.67 -8.23
C GLY A 117 -11.37 1.74 -9.20
N THR A 118 -12.48 2.37 -8.81
CA THR A 118 -13.73 2.44 -9.60
C THR A 118 -13.89 3.76 -10.36
N TYR A 119 -12.80 4.51 -10.55
CA TYR A 119 -12.79 5.76 -11.32
C TYR A 119 -13.39 5.59 -12.74
N GLY A 120 -13.94 6.67 -13.30
CA GLY A 120 -14.65 6.66 -14.58
C GLY A 120 -16.13 6.27 -14.46
N ASN A 121 -16.66 6.11 -13.24
CA ASN A 121 -18.07 5.84 -12.97
C ASN A 121 -18.73 7.06 -12.32
N THR A 122 -18.79 8.17 -13.07
CA THR A 122 -19.32 9.45 -12.58
C THR A 122 -20.67 9.31 -11.88
N GLY A 123 -20.77 9.86 -10.67
CA GLY A 123 -21.98 9.80 -9.87
C GLY A 123 -22.21 8.46 -9.15
N ALA A 124 -21.21 7.56 -9.13
CA ALA A 124 -21.24 6.39 -8.26
C ALA A 124 -21.36 6.77 -6.78
N TYR A 125 -21.88 5.85 -5.99
CA TYR A 125 -22.13 6.03 -4.56
C TYR A 125 -21.84 4.74 -3.82
N ALA A 126 -21.59 4.84 -2.51
CA ALA A 126 -21.36 3.69 -1.65
C ALA A 126 -22.52 3.51 -0.67
N VAL A 127 -22.85 2.25 -0.35
CA VAL A 127 -23.92 1.88 0.58
C VAL A 127 -23.41 0.80 1.52
N PHE A 128 -23.68 0.94 2.81
CA PHE A 128 -23.59 -0.19 3.73
C PHE A 128 -24.96 -0.88 3.80
N GLN A 129 -25.06 -2.08 3.25
CA GLN A 129 -26.33 -2.76 3.01
C GLN A 129 -26.84 -3.50 4.25
N THR A 130 -28.14 -3.79 4.28
CA THR A 130 -28.82 -4.55 5.36
C THR A 130 -28.31 -5.97 5.53
N ASP A 131 -27.68 -6.54 4.51
CA ASP A 131 -27.02 -7.85 4.56
C ASP A 131 -25.59 -7.81 5.12
N GLY A 132 -25.09 -6.63 5.53
CA GLY A 132 -23.74 -6.46 6.07
C GLY A 132 -22.65 -6.25 5.02
N ASN A 133 -23.00 -6.05 3.74
CA ASN A 133 -22.03 -5.78 2.68
C ASN A 133 -21.83 -4.27 2.47
N PHE A 134 -20.58 -3.82 2.33
CA PHE A 134 -20.27 -2.47 1.88
C PHE A 134 -20.05 -2.49 0.37
N VAL A 135 -20.88 -1.76 -0.39
CA VAL A 135 -20.92 -1.87 -1.85
C VAL A 135 -20.91 -0.50 -2.51
N LEU A 136 -20.10 -0.37 -3.57
CA LEU A 136 -20.14 0.76 -4.48
C LEU A 136 -21.02 0.40 -5.67
N TYR A 137 -21.94 1.29 -6.03
CA TYR A 137 -22.83 1.16 -7.17
C TYR A 137 -22.59 2.28 -8.18
N LYS A 138 -22.83 1.98 -9.46
CA LYS A 138 -23.04 3.01 -10.49
C LYS A 138 -24.19 3.93 -10.09
N LYS A 139 -24.21 5.15 -10.63
CA LYS A 139 -25.24 6.17 -10.37
C LYS A 139 -26.68 5.64 -10.48
N ASP A 140 -26.94 4.78 -11.45
CA ASP A 140 -28.25 4.18 -11.72
C ASP A 140 -28.36 2.72 -11.25
N GLY A 141 -27.35 2.18 -10.57
CA GLY A 141 -27.37 0.85 -9.98
C GLY A 141 -28.04 0.81 -8.62
N GLY A 142 -28.02 -0.35 -7.98
CA GLY A 142 -28.45 -0.51 -6.59
C GLY A 142 -28.72 -1.95 -6.17
N PRO A 143 -29.06 -2.16 -4.88
CA PRO A 143 -29.48 -3.46 -4.36
C PRO A 143 -30.66 -4.01 -5.18
N GLY A 144 -30.59 -5.28 -5.60
CA GLY A 144 -31.62 -5.93 -6.43
C GLY A 144 -31.72 -5.43 -7.88
N LYS A 145 -31.08 -4.31 -8.23
CA LYS A 145 -31.06 -3.74 -9.59
C LYS A 145 -29.80 -4.10 -10.39
N GLY A 146 -28.70 -4.40 -9.70
CA GLY A 146 -27.39 -4.65 -10.31
C GLY A 146 -26.53 -3.39 -10.40
N GLY A 147 -25.42 -3.45 -11.14
CA GLY A 147 -24.51 -2.30 -11.31
C GLY A 147 -23.53 -2.09 -10.14
N ALA A 148 -23.24 -3.13 -9.36
CA ALA A 148 -22.17 -3.09 -8.37
C ALA A 148 -20.80 -2.96 -9.06
N LEU A 149 -19.97 -2.04 -8.56
CA LEU A 149 -18.62 -1.75 -9.06
C LEU A 149 -17.54 -2.41 -8.20
N TRP A 150 -17.76 -2.41 -6.88
CA TRP A 150 -16.87 -2.99 -5.88
C TRP A 150 -17.69 -3.39 -4.66
N ASN A 151 -17.26 -4.41 -3.91
CA ASN A 151 -17.86 -4.75 -2.62
C ASN A 151 -16.82 -5.34 -1.64
N SER A 152 -17.10 -5.24 -0.34
CA SER A 152 -16.26 -5.80 0.73
C SER A 152 -16.30 -7.33 0.82
N GLY A 153 -17.27 -7.98 0.15
CA GLY A 153 -17.46 -9.43 0.21
C GLY A 153 -18.04 -9.91 1.53
N THR A 154 -18.77 -9.05 2.25
CA THR A 154 -19.24 -9.32 3.62
C THR A 154 -20.74 -9.56 3.72
N TRP A 155 -21.41 -9.89 2.60
CA TRP A 155 -22.83 -10.23 2.55
C TRP A 155 -23.19 -11.41 3.47
N GLY A 156 -24.44 -11.47 3.93
CA GLY A 156 -24.93 -12.49 4.86
C GLY A 156 -24.55 -12.25 6.33
N ASN A 157 -23.97 -11.09 6.66
CA ASN A 157 -23.61 -10.68 8.02
C ASN A 157 -24.51 -9.53 8.50
N ALA A 158 -25.83 -9.74 8.45
CA ALA A 158 -26.82 -8.76 8.89
C ALA A 158 -26.61 -8.33 10.35
N GLY A 159 -26.97 -7.09 10.67
CA GLY A 159 -26.76 -6.50 12.00
C GLY A 159 -25.34 -6.01 12.29
N GLY A 160 -24.43 -6.10 11.29
CA GLY A 160 -23.12 -5.47 11.35
C GLY A 160 -23.13 -3.95 11.21
N HIS A 161 -21.94 -3.36 11.21
CA HIS A 161 -21.71 -1.92 10.98
C HIS A 161 -20.37 -1.71 10.28
N LEU A 162 -20.24 -0.57 9.58
CA LEU A 162 -19.00 -0.15 8.95
C LEU A 162 -18.42 1.04 9.72
N ASP A 163 -17.24 0.88 10.28
CA ASP A 163 -16.58 1.91 11.07
C ASP A 163 -15.40 2.51 10.31
N PHE A 164 -15.41 3.83 10.16
CA PHE A 164 -14.22 4.60 9.82
C PHE A 164 -13.58 5.10 11.11
N GLN A 165 -12.39 4.60 11.41
CA GLN A 165 -11.73 4.76 12.71
C GLN A 165 -10.71 5.91 12.70
N ASP A 166 -10.32 6.38 13.89
CA ASP A 166 -9.37 7.48 14.05
C ASP A 166 -7.95 7.13 13.59
N ASP A 167 -7.61 5.85 13.48
CA ASP A 167 -6.34 5.38 12.91
C ASP A 167 -6.35 5.35 11.36
N ALA A 168 -7.43 5.87 10.75
CA ALA A 168 -7.70 5.88 9.32
C ALA A 168 -7.94 4.48 8.71
N ASN A 169 -8.34 3.50 9.53
CA ASN A 169 -8.79 2.19 9.06
C ASN A 169 -10.32 2.19 8.84
N LEU A 170 -10.77 1.57 7.75
CA LEU A 170 -12.19 1.36 7.48
C LEU A 170 -12.50 -0.13 7.65
N VAL A 171 -13.41 -0.47 8.56
CA VAL A 171 -13.64 -1.85 9.01
C VAL A 171 -15.11 -2.20 8.98
N VAL A 172 -15.45 -3.34 8.37
CA VAL A 172 -16.78 -3.95 8.56
C VAL A 172 -16.72 -4.87 9.76
N TYR A 173 -17.58 -4.63 10.73
CA TYR A 173 -17.80 -5.49 11.88
C TYR A 173 -19.10 -6.27 11.74
N ARG A 174 -19.07 -7.54 12.16
CA ARG A 174 -20.26 -8.37 12.36
C ARG A 174 -21.00 -7.94 13.63
N ALA A 175 -22.24 -8.43 13.77
CA ALA A 175 -23.06 -8.18 14.96
C ALA A 175 -22.40 -8.66 16.28
N ASP A 176 -21.53 -9.68 16.23
CA ASP A 176 -20.77 -10.17 17.38
C ASP A 176 -19.51 -9.35 17.70
N GLY A 177 -19.26 -8.25 16.97
CA GLY A 177 -18.09 -7.39 17.12
C GLY A 177 -16.81 -7.90 16.44
N SER A 178 -16.84 -9.05 15.77
CA SER A 178 -15.70 -9.54 15.00
C SER A 178 -15.55 -8.77 13.68
N ALA A 179 -14.31 -8.47 13.28
CA ALA A 179 -14.05 -7.84 11.99
C ALA A 179 -14.25 -8.87 10.85
N SER A 180 -15.02 -8.49 9.82
CA SER A 180 -15.24 -9.30 8.61
C SER A 180 -14.39 -8.85 7.44
N TRP A 181 -14.08 -7.55 7.36
CA TRP A 181 -13.23 -6.95 6.34
C TRP A 181 -12.61 -5.64 6.84
N ALA A 182 -11.44 -5.27 6.32
CA ALA A 182 -10.84 -3.95 6.56
C ALA A 182 -9.99 -3.48 5.37
N THR A 183 -9.85 -2.17 5.20
CA THR A 183 -8.88 -1.56 4.25
C THR A 183 -7.43 -1.84 4.62
N LYS A 184 -7.18 -2.11 5.91
CA LYS A 184 -5.87 -2.35 6.51
C LYS A 184 -4.94 -1.12 6.50
N THR A 185 -5.54 0.05 6.66
CA THR A 185 -4.87 1.36 6.56
C THR A 185 -4.70 2.00 7.93
N TRP A 186 -4.05 1.32 8.85
CA TRP A 186 -3.91 1.78 10.24
C TRP A 186 -2.55 2.44 10.50
N LYS A 187 -2.51 3.20 11.59
CA LYS A 187 -1.27 3.68 12.20
C LYS A 187 -0.46 2.50 12.74
N VAL A 188 0.79 2.35 12.30
CA VAL A 188 1.75 1.41 12.89
C VAL A 188 2.35 2.04 14.16
N GLY A 189 2.40 1.28 15.24
CA GLY A 189 2.95 1.73 16.52
C GLY A 189 4.48 1.91 16.51
N ASN A 190 4.98 2.64 17.52
CA ASN A 190 6.39 2.75 17.93
C ASN A 190 7.34 3.55 17.03
N ASN A 191 6.88 4.15 15.93
CA ASN A 191 7.71 5.01 15.06
C ASN A 191 9.06 4.38 14.69
N THR A 192 9.11 3.05 14.63
CA THR A 192 10.32 2.26 14.41
C THR A 192 9.96 1.07 13.55
N LEU A 193 10.84 0.73 12.59
CA LEU A 193 10.77 -0.50 11.81
C LEU A 193 12.03 -1.32 12.08
N SER A 194 11.88 -2.40 12.83
CA SER A 194 12.96 -3.33 13.15
C SER A 194 13.07 -4.46 12.11
N GLY A 195 14.22 -5.14 12.08
CA GLY A 195 14.47 -6.25 11.18
C GLY A 195 13.35 -7.30 11.17
N GLY A 196 12.78 -7.55 9.99
CA GLY A 196 11.65 -8.43 9.74
C GLY A 196 10.29 -7.75 9.64
N GLN A 197 10.18 -6.45 9.94
CA GLN A 197 8.93 -5.70 9.89
C GLN A 197 8.74 -4.97 8.56
N ASN A 198 7.47 -4.72 8.23
CA ASN A 198 7.05 -3.98 7.04
C ASN A 198 6.30 -2.71 7.42
N LEU A 199 6.55 -1.63 6.70
CA LEU A 199 5.57 -0.57 6.48
C LEU A 199 4.75 -0.98 5.25
N GLU A 200 3.59 -1.57 5.52
CA GLU A 200 2.69 -2.09 4.49
C GLU A 200 2.00 -0.96 3.71
N ARG A 201 1.56 -1.27 2.49
CA ARG A 201 0.74 -0.36 1.68
C ARG A 201 -0.44 0.18 2.49
N GLY A 202 -0.58 1.50 2.51
CA GLY A 202 -1.65 2.22 3.18
C GLY A 202 -1.44 2.39 4.69
N THR A 203 -0.33 1.89 5.24
CA THR A 203 0.00 2.07 6.67
C THR A 203 0.97 3.22 6.86
N TRP A 204 0.96 3.78 8.07
CA TRP A 204 1.66 5.03 8.36
C TRP A 204 2.15 5.09 9.81
N MET A 205 3.21 5.86 10.06
CA MET A 205 3.73 6.23 11.38
C MET A 205 3.51 7.72 11.59
N SER A 206 3.33 8.16 12.83
CA SER A 206 2.97 9.56 13.12
C SER A 206 4.09 10.31 13.84
N ALA A 207 4.35 11.51 13.36
CA ALA A 207 5.02 12.56 14.12
C ALA A 207 4.02 13.70 14.40
N ALA A 208 4.46 14.71 15.17
CA ALA A 208 3.65 15.87 15.52
C ALA A 208 3.15 16.61 14.27
N ASN A 209 4.04 16.86 13.31
CA ASN A 209 3.76 17.69 12.13
C ASN A 209 3.74 16.90 10.81
N SER A 210 3.91 15.59 10.85
CA SER A 210 4.00 14.78 9.64
C SER A 210 3.63 13.32 9.89
N ILE A 211 3.52 12.56 8.80
CA ILE A 211 3.48 11.10 8.83
C ILE A 211 4.54 10.54 7.90
N LEU A 212 5.08 9.38 8.24
CA LEU A 212 5.79 8.52 7.29
C LEU A 212 4.79 7.50 6.78
N ALA A 213 4.61 7.37 5.47
CA ALA A 213 3.68 6.41 4.90
C ALA A 213 4.30 5.65 3.74
N GLN A 214 3.88 4.40 3.61
CA GLN A 214 3.86 3.71 2.34
C GLN A 214 2.46 3.90 1.76
N ASP A 215 2.30 4.88 0.87
CA ASP A 215 0.98 5.20 0.35
C ASP A 215 0.47 4.16 -0.66
N ASN A 216 -0.82 4.24 -0.98
CA ASN A 216 -1.53 3.34 -1.89
C ASN A 216 -0.93 3.29 -3.30
N ARG A 217 -0.37 4.43 -3.73
CA ARG A 217 0.22 4.68 -5.05
C ARG A 217 1.66 4.18 -5.13
N GLY A 218 2.24 3.75 -4.00
CA GLY A 218 3.58 3.17 -3.89
C GLY A 218 4.67 4.14 -3.43
N TYR A 219 4.31 5.37 -3.06
CA TYR A 219 5.27 6.31 -2.51
C TYR A 219 5.64 5.91 -1.08
N PHE A 220 6.93 5.70 -0.85
CA PHE A 220 7.51 5.70 0.49
C PHE A 220 7.99 7.13 0.80
N ALA A 221 7.26 7.83 1.66
CA ALA A 221 7.42 9.27 1.80
C ALA A 221 7.02 9.80 3.18
N VAL A 222 7.60 10.95 3.54
CA VAL A 222 7.11 11.79 4.64
C VAL A 222 6.12 12.80 4.07
N PHE A 223 4.90 12.82 4.62
CA PHE A 223 3.85 13.78 4.28
C PHE A 223 3.66 14.77 5.43
N TYR A 224 3.72 16.07 5.13
CA TYR A 224 3.61 17.12 6.13
C TYR A 224 2.14 17.52 6.33
N ARG A 225 1.73 17.72 7.59
CA ARG A 225 0.35 18.09 7.93
C ARG A 225 0.01 19.54 7.53
N ASP A 226 1.02 20.40 7.48
CA ASP A 226 0.93 21.84 7.21
C ASP A 226 1.27 22.22 5.76
N LYS A 227 1.56 21.26 4.88
CA LYS A 227 1.98 21.51 3.49
C LYS A 227 1.21 20.67 2.50
N ASP A 228 1.09 21.19 1.27
CA ASP A 228 0.47 20.48 0.15
C ASP A 228 1.48 19.64 -0.67
N TYR A 229 2.62 19.29 -0.06
CA TYR A 229 3.59 18.36 -0.65
C TYR A 229 4.26 17.49 0.43
N GLY A 230 4.81 16.35 0.02
CA GLY A 230 5.66 15.50 0.86
C GLY A 230 7.08 15.35 0.33
N ARG A 231 7.95 14.73 1.12
CA ARG A 231 9.30 14.31 0.73
C ARG A 231 9.30 12.81 0.42
N GLY A 232 9.45 12.44 -0.86
CA GLY A 232 9.51 11.04 -1.29
C GLY A 232 10.93 10.49 -1.34
N PHE A 233 11.09 9.24 -0.91
CA PHE A 233 12.34 8.47 -1.00
C PHE A 233 12.28 7.42 -2.12
N TRP A 234 11.07 6.97 -2.46
CA TRP A 234 10.76 6.16 -3.63
C TRP A 234 9.46 6.63 -4.30
N ASN A 235 9.29 6.33 -5.60
CA ASN A 235 8.21 6.83 -6.44
C ASN A 235 7.16 5.76 -6.86
N TYR A 236 6.13 6.23 -7.56
CA TYR A 236 4.93 5.50 -7.98
C TYR A 236 5.17 4.02 -8.35
N SER A 237 4.64 3.12 -7.52
CA SER A 237 4.64 1.68 -7.73
C SER A 237 3.45 1.08 -6.98
N PRO A 238 2.24 1.10 -7.57
CA PRO A 238 1.03 0.71 -6.88
C PRO A 238 1.13 -0.66 -6.21
N GLY A 239 0.76 -0.71 -4.94
CA GLY A 239 0.85 -1.93 -4.13
C GLY A 239 2.24 -2.26 -3.58
N ALA A 240 3.24 -1.40 -3.78
CA ALA A 240 4.54 -1.56 -3.13
C ALA A 240 4.46 -1.46 -1.61
N TYR A 241 5.42 -2.08 -0.93
CA TYR A 241 5.62 -2.01 0.50
C TYR A 241 7.09 -1.86 0.86
N THR A 242 7.39 -1.29 2.02
CA THR A 242 8.76 -1.10 2.49
C THR A 242 9.04 -2.02 3.67
N ARG A 243 10.18 -2.68 3.68
CA ARG A 243 10.57 -3.71 4.64
C ARG A 243 11.94 -3.39 5.22
N MET A 244 12.04 -3.43 6.55
CA MET A 244 13.32 -3.53 7.21
C MET A 244 13.71 -5.01 7.23
N GLN A 245 14.73 -5.40 6.49
CA GLN A 245 15.20 -6.79 6.44
C GLN A 245 16.02 -7.12 7.69
N LYS A 246 16.12 -8.41 8.02
CA LYS A 246 16.88 -8.87 9.21
C LYS A 246 18.39 -8.65 9.07
N ASP A 247 18.88 -8.59 7.83
CA ASP A 247 20.27 -8.32 7.49
C ASP A 247 20.64 -6.83 7.62
N GLY A 248 19.69 -5.97 7.99
CA GLY A 248 19.91 -4.53 8.16
C GLY A 248 19.70 -3.67 6.92
N ASN A 249 19.18 -4.25 5.83
CA ASN A 249 18.82 -3.49 4.64
C ASN A 249 17.37 -3.00 4.69
N LEU A 250 17.12 -1.73 4.35
CA LEU A 250 15.76 -1.21 4.16
C LEU A 250 15.43 -1.29 2.68
N VAL A 251 14.37 -2.01 2.33
CA VAL A 251 14.04 -2.37 0.94
C VAL A 251 12.58 -2.08 0.64
N THR A 252 12.32 -1.39 -0.46
CA THR A 252 10.97 -1.29 -1.03
C THR A 252 10.80 -2.39 -2.07
N TYR A 253 9.71 -3.15 -1.96
CA TYR A 253 9.32 -4.22 -2.86
C TYR A 253 8.07 -3.84 -3.64
N LYS A 254 7.97 -4.32 -4.88
CA LYS A 254 6.69 -4.35 -5.60
C LYS A 254 5.71 -5.29 -4.87
N LYS A 255 4.41 -5.13 -5.16
CA LYS A 255 3.30 -5.90 -4.53
C LYS A 255 3.56 -7.40 -4.36
N ASP A 256 4.07 -8.07 -5.39
CA ASP A 256 4.31 -9.52 -5.39
C ASP A 256 5.77 -9.91 -5.14
N GLY A 257 6.59 -8.93 -4.74
CA GLY A 257 7.99 -9.12 -4.38
C GLY A 257 8.19 -9.51 -2.92
N GLY A 258 9.45 -9.72 -2.56
CA GLY A 258 9.84 -9.90 -1.17
C GLY A 258 11.26 -10.43 -1.02
N GLU A 259 11.70 -10.46 0.24
CA GLU A 259 12.97 -11.05 0.65
C GLU A 259 13.05 -12.51 0.19
N GLY A 260 14.11 -12.84 -0.55
CA GLY A 260 14.27 -14.16 -1.19
C GLY A 260 13.36 -14.46 -2.39
N LYS A 261 12.39 -13.59 -2.71
CA LYS A 261 11.45 -13.76 -3.84
C LYS A 261 11.76 -12.85 -5.04
N GLY A 262 12.65 -11.87 -4.86
CA GLY A 262 12.94 -10.84 -5.87
C GLY A 262 11.90 -9.72 -5.87
N GLY A 263 11.94 -8.84 -6.88
CA GLY A 263 11.01 -7.70 -6.97
C GLY A 263 11.35 -6.52 -6.05
N ALA A 264 12.57 -6.45 -5.53
CA ALA A 264 13.08 -5.23 -4.92
C ALA A 264 13.15 -4.13 -5.98
N ILE A 265 12.59 -2.96 -5.66
CA ILE A 265 12.57 -1.80 -6.56
C ILE A 265 13.47 -0.67 -6.04
N TRP A 266 13.77 -0.66 -4.74
CA TRP A 266 14.70 0.26 -4.10
C TRP A 266 15.28 -0.36 -2.83
N ASP A 267 16.53 -0.02 -2.48
CA ASP A 267 17.18 -0.47 -1.25
C ASP A 267 18.26 0.51 -0.75
N THR A 268 18.55 0.48 0.54
CA THR A 268 19.56 1.33 1.19
C THR A 268 20.98 0.83 1.05
N LYS A 269 21.24 -0.34 0.43
CA LYS A 269 22.58 -0.95 0.36
C LYS A 269 23.23 -1.18 1.73
N THR A 270 22.44 -1.39 2.79
CA THR A 270 22.95 -1.55 4.18
C THR A 270 22.91 -3.00 4.68
N TRP A 271 22.91 -3.97 3.76
CA TRP A 271 23.00 -5.39 4.13
C TRP A 271 24.25 -5.69 4.99
N GLY A 272 24.12 -6.66 5.89
CA GLY A 272 25.15 -7.03 6.88
C GLY A 272 25.10 -6.22 8.18
N GLN A 273 24.23 -5.22 8.28
CA GLN A 273 23.98 -4.45 9.50
C GLN A 273 22.93 -5.13 10.38
N ASN A 274 23.17 -6.37 10.79
CA ASN A 274 22.22 -7.18 11.54
C ASN A 274 21.67 -6.42 12.77
N GLY A 275 20.35 -6.38 12.91
CA GLY A 275 19.68 -5.65 13.99
C GLY A 275 19.55 -4.14 13.77
N ALA A 276 19.95 -3.61 12.61
CA ALA A 276 19.61 -2.25 12.22
C ALA A 276 18.08 -2.02 12.21
N TYR A 277 17.69 -0.77 12.37
CA TYR A 277 16.28 -0.37 12.41
C TYR A 277 16.10 1.04 11.85
N LEU A 278 14.95 1.28 11.25
CA LEU A 278 14.51 2.61 10.83
C LEU A 278 13.76 3.29 11.97
N SER A 279 14.02 4.57 12.24
CA SER A 279 13.27 5.38 13.20
C SER A 279 12.63 6.58 12.51
N PHE A 280 11.47 6.99 13.02
CA PHE A 280 10.75 8.18 12.58
C PHE A 280 10.49 9.12 13.78
N GLY A 281 11.28 10.19 13.87
CA GLY A 281 11.29 11.09 15.01
C GLY A 281 9.92 11.73 15.28
N ALA A 282 9.35 11.44 16.45
CA ALA A 282 7.99 11.83 16.80
C ALA A 282 7.77 13.35 16.86
N ASN A 283 8.83 14.13 17.12
CA ASN A 283 8.74 15.58 17.31
C ASN A 283 9.32 16.39 16.15
N ASP A 284 10.35 15.86 15.48
CA ASP A 284 11.15 16.58 14.49
C ASP A 284 10.96 16.05 13.06
N SER A 285 10.16 15.00 12.88
CA SER A 285 9.94 14.34 11.58
C SER A 285 11.22 13.81 10.95
N THR A 286 12.25 13.52 11.75
CA THR A 286 13.50 12.91 11.27
C THR A 286 13.25 11.47 10.83
N LEU A 287 13.87 11.04 9.74
CA LEU A 287 13.81 9.67 9.27
C LEU A 287 15.24 9.15 9.21
N VAL A 288 15.57 8.16 10.03
CA VAL A 288 16.95 7.75 10.22
C VAL A 288 17.05 6.23 10.29
N LEU A 289 17.98 5.67 9.52
CA LEU A 289 18.38 4.27 9.64
C LEU A 289 19.54 4.17 10.63
N HIS A 290 19.41 3.34 11.65
CA HIS A 290 20.39 3.14 12.70
C HIS A 290 20.99 1.73 12.64
N LYS A 291 22.24 1.59 13.09
CA LYS A 291 22.79 0.29 13.50
C LYS A 291 22.05 -0.22 14.73
N ALA A 292 22.23 -1.51 15.04
CA ALA A 292 21.75 -2.10 16.31
C ALA A 292 22.28 -1.36 17.55
N THR A 293 23.45 -0.73 17.46
CA THR A 293 24.07 0.07 18.54
C THR A 293 23.44 1.46 18.71
N GLY A 294 22.52 1.87 17.83
CA GLY A 294 21.91 3.21 17.81
C GLY A 294 22.67 4.25 16.98
N GLU A 295 23.89 3.94 16.54
CA GLU A 295 24.65 4.80 15.62
C GLU A 295 23.91 5.01 14.29
N VAL A 296 23.95 6.24 13.78
CA VAL A 296 23.33 6.58 12.49
C VAL A 296 24.07 5.90 11.33
N LEU A 297 23.33 5.15 10.51
CA LEU A 297 23.80 4.65 9.21
C LEU A 297 23.45 5.63 8.09
N ILE A 298 22.20 6.08 8.05
CA ILE A 298 21.67 7.00 7.03
C ILE A 298 20.69 7.94 7.71
N ASP A 299 20.91 9.25 7.57
CA ASP A 299 19.90 10.25 7.84
C ASP A 299 19.27 10.66 6.50
N PHE A 300 17.99 10.32 6.32
CA PHE A 300 17.26 10.59 5.09
C PHE A 300 16.82 12.06 4.95
N MET A 301 16.96 12.83 6.03
CA MET A 301 16.53 14.22 6.10
C MET A 301 17.68 15.19 5.84
N THR A 302 18.93 14.80 6.11
CA THR A 302 20.12 15.60 5.78
C THR A 302 20.61 15.33 4.36
N GLY A 303 20.36 16.28 3.46
CA GLY A 303 20.81 16.30 2.07
C GLY A 303 20.17 17.53 1.39
N ASP A 304 20.98 18.33 0.71
CA ASP A 304 20.69 19.73 0.36
C ASP A 304 19.24 20.01 -0.09
N ASN A 305 18.53 20.73 0.77
CA ASN A 305 17.51 21.69 0.39
C ASN A 305 18.20 22.82 -0.40
N GLN A 306 18.34 22.70 -1.72
CA GLN A 306 18.37 23.85 -2.64
C GLN A 306 17.97 23.41 -4.06
N GLN A 307 17.07 24.21 -4.64
CA GLN A 307 16.48 24.17 -5.99
C GLN A 307 15.40 23.11 -6.22
#